data_AF-A0A839TTA4-F1
#
_entry.id   AF-A0A839TTA4-F1
#
_cell.length_a   1.000
_cell.length_b   1.000
_cell.length_c   1.000
_cell.angle_alpha   90.00
_cell.angle_beta   90.00
_cell.angle_gamma   90.00
#
_symmetry.space_group_name_H-M   'P 1'
#
loop_
_entity.id
_entity.type
_entity.pdbx_description
1 polymer ?
#
loop_
_entity_poly.entity_id
_entity_poly.type
_entity_poly.pdbx_seq_one_letter_code
_entity_poly.pdbx_strand_id
1 'polypeptide(L)' 'MLYHLWARHHLRPGEFWRLPRGERLLLLAFSQEEIEQMAAMNQG' A
#
# COMPACT_ATOMS: atom_id res chain seq x y z
N MET A 1 -5.84 2.57 1.89
CA MET A 1 -4.46 2.39 1.39
C MET A 1 -3.41 2.26 2.51
N LEU A 2 -3.13 3.26 3.36
CA LEU A 2 -2.08 3.12 4.40
C LEU A 2 -2.35 2.02 5.43
N TYR A 3 -3.60 1.84 5.86
CA TYR A 3 -3.98 0.71 6.72
C TYR A 3 -3.63 -0.64 6.08
N HIS A 4 -3.84 -0.78 4.77
CA HIS A 4 -3.52 -2.00 4.02
C HIS A 4 -2.02 -2.28 4.01
N LEU A 5 -1.21 -1.24 3.78
CA LEU A 5 0.25 -1.32 3.91
C LEU A 5 0.70 -1.77 5.30
N TRP A 6 0.07 -1.28 6.36
CA TRP A 6 0.46 -1.60 7.73
C TRP A 6 -0.05 -2.97 8.18
N ALA A 7 -1.29 -3.30 7.87
CA ALA A 7 -1.96 -4.50 8.34
C ALA A 7 -1.66 -5.73 7.48
N ARG A 8 -1.48 -5.56 6.16
CA ARG A 8 -1.23 -6.67 5.22
C ARG A 8 0.25 -6.85 4.90
N HIS A 9 0.99 -5.74 4.74
CA HIS A 9 2.41 -5.78 4.37
C HIS A 9 3.36 -5.56 5.55
N HIS A 10 2.83 -5.49 6.77
CA HIS A 10 3.58 -5.31 8.03
C HIS A 10 4.53 -4.10 8.04
N LEU A 11 4.34 -3.14 7.14
CA LEU A 11 5.18 -1.95 7.07
C LEU A 11 4.83 -1.04 8.24
N ARG A 12 5.77 -0.75 9.14
CA ARG A 12 5.46 0.16 10.25
C ARG A 12 5.36 1.60 9.75
N PRO A 13 4.48 2.45 10.32
CA PRO A 13 4.39 3.86 9.93
C PRO A 13 5.74 4.59 9.97
N GLY A 14 6.56 4.33 10.99
CA GLY A 14 7.89 4.92 11.12
C GLY A 14 8.86 4.51 10.01
N GLU A 15 8.76 3.28 9.51
CA GLU A 15 9.58 2.80 8.39
C GLU A 15 9.13 3.43 7.08
N PHE A 16 7.81 3.55 6.87
CA PHE A 16 7.25 4.22 5.70
C PHE A 16 7.75 5.66 5.57
N TRP A 17 7.76 6.44 6.66
CA TRP A 17 8.21 7.84 6.62
C TRP A 17 9.72 8.00 6.45
N ARG A 18 10.51 6.97 6.80
CA ARG A 18 11.96 6.94 6.57
C ARG A 18 12.33 6.70 5.11
N LEU A 19 11.42 6.17 4.28
CA LEU A 19 11.66 5.98 2.86
C LEU A 19 11.82 7.33 2.13
N PRO A 20 12.74 7.41 1.15
CA PRO A 20 12.79 8.48 0.16
C PRO A 20 11.43 8.75 -0.48
N ARG A 21 11.19 10.01 -0.87
CA ARG A 21 9.91 10.43 -1.45
C ARG A 21 9.50 9.56 -2.64
N GLY A 22 10.43 9.22 -3.53
CA GLY A 22 10.15 8.38 -4.70
C GLY A 22 9.64 6.99 -4.32
N GLU A 23 10.32 6.34 -3.38
CA GLU A 23 9.94 5.01 -2.89
C GLU A 23 8.57 5.04 -2.19
N ARG A 24 8.27 6.11 -1.42
CA ARG A 24 6.93 6.28 -0.84
C ARG A 24 5.85 6.39 -1.91
N LEU A 25 6.08 7.20 -2.95
CA LEU A 25 5.11 7.38 -4.04
C LEU A 25 4.88 6.06 -4.79
N LEU A 26 5.97 5.35 -5.08
CA LEU A 26 5.92 4.06 -5.75
C LEU A 26 5.11 3.05 -4.93
N LEU A 27 5.42 2.92 -3.64
CA LEU A 27 4.74 2.00 -2.74
C LEU A 27 3.24 2.29 -2.63
N LEU A 28 2.85 3.58 -2.57
CA LEU A 28 1.45 3.98 -2.56
C LEU A 28 0.76 3.60 -3.87
N ALA A 29 1.37 3.85 -5.02
CA ALA A 29 0.78 3.49 -6.32
C ALA A 29 0.53 1.97 -6.43
N PHE A 30 1.52 1.13 -6.10
CA PHE A 30 1.36 -0.32 -6.11
C PHE A 30 0.29 -0.81 -5.13
N SER A 31 0.23 -0.20 -3.94
CA SER A 31 -0.78 -0.56 -2.94
C SER A 31 -2.20 -0.20 -3.38
N GLN A 32 -2.34 0.88 -4.14
CA GLN A 32 -3.63 1.29 -4.70
C GLN A 32 -4.11 0.28 -5.75
N GLU A 33 -3.25 -0.09 -6.69
CA GLU A 33 -3.53 -1.13 -7.69
C GLU A 33 -3.93 -2.47 -7.06
N GLU A 34 -3.23 -2.90 -6.01
CA GLU A 34 -3.57 -4.15 -5.31
C GLU A 34 -4.98 -4.09 -4.71
N ILE A 35 -5.35 -2.98 -4.07
CA ILE A 35 -6.68 -2.79 -3.48
C ILE A 35 -7.77 -2.82 -4.55
N GLU A 36 -7.53 -2.17 -5.69
CA GLU A 36 -8.48 -2.14 -6.81
C GLU A 36 -8.69 -3.53 -7.41
N GLN A 37 -7.63 -4.31 -7.58
CA GLN A 37 -7.72 -5.70 -8.03
C GLN A 37 -8.49 -6.58 -7.04
N MET A 38 -8.27 -6.42 -5.73
CA MET A 38 -9.02 -7.14 -4.70
C MET A 38 -10.50 -6.76 -4.70
N ALA A 39 -10.80 -5.47 -4.87
CA ALA A 39 -12.17 -4.98 -4.96
C ALA A 39 -12.88 -5.52 -6.20
N ALA A 40 -12.18 -5.65 -7.33
CA ALA A 40 -12.71 -6.25 -8.55
C ALA A 40 -12.96 -7.76 -8.39
N MET A 41 -12.05 -8.50 -7.75
CA MET A 41 -12.22 -9.93 -7.48
C MET A 41 -13.40 -10.23 -6.55
N ASN A 42 -13.65 -9.38 -5.54
CA ASN A 42 -14.75 -9.59 -4.59
C ASN A 42 -16.15 -9.23 -5.14
N GLN A 43 -16.23 -8.67 -6.35
CA GLN A 43 -17.49 -8.34 -7.03
C GLN A 43 -17.91 -9.40 -8.06
N GLY A 44 -17.12 -10.47 -8.23
CA GLY A 44 -17.37 -11.59 -9.14
C GLY A 44 -18.04 -12.78 -8.47
#